data_AF-A0A7J9B6R2-F1
#
_entry.id   AF-A0A7J9B6R2-F1
#
_cell.length_a   1.000
_cell.length_b   1.000
_cell.length_c   1.000
_cell.angle_alpha   90.00
_cell.angle_beta   90.00
_cell.angle_gamma   90.00
#
_symmetry.space_group_name_H-M   'P 1'
#
loop_
_entity.id
_entity.type
_entity.pdbx_description
1 polymer ?
#
loop_
_entity_poly.entity_id
_entity_poly.type
_entity_poly.pdbx_seq_one_letter_code
_entity_poly.pdbx_strand_id
1 'polypeptide(L)'
;MSSSTNRKSSTQRSVVYYRCGLRAPVCNANTPKNKGRKFFWRLKFKEAGGCDFFQWVDGDSDGTDSTVKEEGCTIVEIMLENKMLLTKNMRLRVENNELNIDEMRRIRSRVTSLEEKIKL
;
A
#
# COMPACT_ATOMS: atom_id res chain seq x y z
N MET A 1 -38.86 9.73 -25.50
CA MET A 1 -38.60 9.49 -24.06
C MET A 1 -37.10 9.58 -23.86
N SER A 2 -36.60 10.69 -23.32
CA SER A 2 -35.17 10.92 -23.11
C SER A 2 -34.79 10.47 -21.71
N SER A 3 -34.05 9.37 -21.59
CA SER A 3 -33.53 8.89 -20.31
C SER A 3 -32.14 9.46 -20.08
N SER A 4 -32.07 10.64 -19.48
CA SER A 4 -30.82 11.20 -18.95
C SER A 4 -30.45 10.51 -17.65
N THR A 5 -29.51 9.57 -17.70
CA THR A 5 -28.89 9.00 -16.50
C THR A 5 -27.92 10.03 -15.91
N ASN A 6 -28.39 10.75 -14.90
CA ASN A 6 -27.62 11.67 -14.08
C ASN A 6 -26.65 10.87 -13.18
N ARG A 7 -25.48 10.47 -13.71
CA ARG A 7 -24.40 9.94 -12.87
C ARG A 7 -23.70 11.10 -12.19
N LYS A 8 -24.08 11.36 -10.94
CA LYS A 8 -23.31 12.20 -10.02
C LYS A 8 -21.87 11.67 -9.97
N SER A 9 -20.93 12.38 -10.59
CA SER A 9 -19.51 12.12 -10.45
C SER A 9 -19.10 12.56 -9.05
N SER A 10 -19.20 11.64 -8.09
CA SER A 10 -18.47 11.81 -6.84
C SER A 10 -16.99 11.80 -7.20
N THR A 11 -16.35 12.97 -7.17
CA THR A 11 -14.90 13.15 -7.28
C THR A 11 -14.24 12.45 -6.09
N GLN A 12 -14.16 11.13 -6.15
CA GLN A 12 -13.57 10.30 -5.13
C GLN A 12 -12.07 10.29 -5.42
N ARG A 13 -11.29 10.89 -4.52
CA ARG A 13 -9.82 10.88 -4.59
C ARG A 13 -9.36 9.43 -4.75
N SER A 14 -8.75 9.09 -5.89
CA SER A 14 -8.22 7.74 -6.11
C SER A 14 -6.96 7.55 -5.27
N VAL A 15 -7.08 6.89 -4.11
CA VAL A 15 -5.92 6.48 -3.33
C VAL A 15 -5.41 5.17 -3.90
N VAL A 16 -4.16 5.15 -4.34
CA VAL A 16 -3.52 3.98 -4.92
C VAL A 16 -2.53 3.39 -3.93
N TYR A 17 -2.55 2.06 -3.79
CA TYR A 17 -1.62 1.31 -2.95
C TYR A 17 -0.81 0.34 -3.81
N TYR A 18 0.46 0.15 -3.45
CA TYR A 18 1.29 -0.92 -3.99
C TYR A 18 0.83 -2.29 -3.49
N ARG A 19 1.26 -3.37 -4.16
CA ARG A 19 1.04 -4.74 -3.68
C ARG A 19 1.57 -5.00 -2.27
N CYS A 20 2.57 -4.23 -1.81
CA CYS A 20 3.10 -4.30 -0.45
C CYS A 20 2.26 -3.53 0.59
N GLY A 21 1.12 -2.96 0.21
CA GLY A 21 0.23 -2.19 1.08
C GLY A 21 0.68 -0.76 1.37
N LEU A 22 1.83 -0.34 0.83
CA LEU A 22 2.30 1.05 0.94
C LEU A 22 1.51 1.97 0.00
N ARG A 23 1.26 3.20 0.45
CA ARG A 23 0.55 4.20 -0.36
C ARG A 23 1.46 4.74 -1.46
N ALA A 24 0.93 4.84 -2.68
CA ALA A 24 1.63 5.43 -3.81
C ALA A 24 1.60 6.97 -3.70
N PRO A 25 2.77 7.66 -3.72
CA PRO A 25 2.81 9.11 -3.76
C PRO A 25 2.34 9.62 -5.12
N VAL A 26 1.76 10.82 -5.10
CA VAL A 26 1.47 11.60 -6.31
C VAL A 26 2.67 12.47 -6.62
N CYS A 27 3.16 12.37 -7.85
CA CYS A 27 4.30 13.09 -8.39
C CYS A 27 3.86 14.07 -9.49
N ASN A 28 4.56 15.18 -9.64
CA ASN A 28 4.35 16.11 -10.74
C ASN A 28 5.30 15.78 -11.91
N ALA A 29 4.76 15.68 -13.11
CA ALA A 29 5.56 15.50 -14.32
C ALA A 29 6.20 16.82 -14.73
N ASN A 30 7.52 16.78 -14.94
CA ASN A 30 8.33 17.94 -15.33
C ASN A 30 8.95 17.80 -16.73
N THR A 31 8.52 16.79 -17.50
CA THR A 31 8.93 16.68 -18.90
C THR A 31 8.21 17.74 -19.74
N PRO A 32 8.85 18.33 -20.76
CA PRO A 32 8.21 19.34 -21.62
C PRO A 32 6.84 18.90 -22.15
N LYS A 33 6.70 17.61 -22.50
CA LYS A 33 5.46 17.01 -23.03
C LYS A 33 4.34 16.84 -22.00
N ASN A 34 4.65 16.76 -20.70
CA ASN A 34 3.67 16.42 -19.65
C ASN A 34 3.65 17.44 -18.50
N LYS A 35 4.11 18.66 -18.75
CA LYS A 35 4.27 19.68 -17.71
C LYS A 35 2.93 19.93 -17.01
N GLY A 36 2.92 19.84 -15.68
CA GLY A 36 1.72 20.06 -14.86
C GLY A 36 0.82 18.84 -14.67
N ARG A 37 1.05 17.74 -15.40
CA ARG A 37 0.33 16.48 -15.16
C ARG A 37 0.85 15.77 -13.92
N LYS A 38 0.00 14.95 -13.30
CA LYS A 38 0.32 14.21 -12.07
C LYS A 38 0.24 12.71 -12.28
N PHE A 39 1.14 11.97 -11.65
CA PHE A 39 1.22 10.52 -11.76
C PHE A 39 1.54 9.86 -10.42
N PHE A 40 1.05 8.65 -10.21
CA PHE A 40 1.49 7.74 -9.16
C PHE A 40 2.77 7.04 -9.57
N TRP A 41 3.77 7.02 -8.68
CA TRP A 41 5.05 6.37 -8.96
C TRP A 41 5.72 5.81 -7.70
N ARG A 42 6.43 4.70 -7.86
CA ARG A 42 7.09 3.98 -6.77
C ARG A 42 8.23 4.76 -6.11
N LEU A 43 8.22 4.76 -4.77
CA LEU A 43 9.37 5.17 -3.97
C LEU A 43 10.52 4.17 -4.19
N LYS A 44 11.64 4.61 -4.79
CA LYS A 44 12.85 3.79 -4.93
C LYS A 44 13.51 3.60 -3.56
N PHE A 45 13.10 2.58 -2.82
CA PHE A 45 13.96 2.03 -1.76
C PHE A 45 15.06 1.22 -2.45
N LYS A 46 16.32 1.44 -2.06
CA LYS A 46 17.55 0.95 -2.72
C LYS A 46 17.72 -0.59 -2.76
N GLU A 47 16.70 -1.37 -2.47
CA GLU A 47 16.78 -2.84 -2.42
C GLU A 47 16.36 -3.48 -3.75
N ALA A 48 17.08 -4.54 -4.14
CA ALA A 48 16.83 -5.30 -5.36
C ALA A 48 15.41 -5.89 -5.37
N GLY A 49 14.64 -5.64 -6.44
CA GLY A 49 13.22 -6.04 -6.53
C GLY A 49 12.27 -4.87 -6.88
N GLY A 50 12.71 -3.97 -7.77
CA GLY A 50 11.91 -2.85 -8.26
C GLY A 50 10.57 -3.30 -8.84
N CYS A 51 9.49 -2.57 -8.55
CA CYS A 51 8.22 -2.69 -9.26
C CYS A 51 8.05 -1.46 -10.14
N ASP A 52 7.80 -1.66 -11.44
CA ASP A 52 7.72 -0.61 -12.46
C ASP A 52 6.33 0.07 -12.51
N PHE A 53 5.70 0.22 -11.35
CA PHE A 53 4.37 0.79 -11.26
C PHE A 53 4.37 2.28 -11.62
N PHE A 54 3.56 2.63 -12.62
CA PHE A 54 3.29 3.98 -13.07
C PHE A 54 1.81 4.09 -13.48
N GLN A 55 1.13 5.14 -13.02
CA GLN A 55 -0.25 5.42 -13.43
C GLN A 55 -0.50 6.92 -13.39
N TRP A 56 -1.12 7.49 -14.44
CA TRP A 56 -1.51 8.90 -14.39
C TRP A 56 -2.72 9.13 -13.47
N VAL A 57 -2.77 10.30 -12.81
CA VAL A 57 -3.85 10.68 -11.87
C VAL A 57 -5.10 11.16 -12.62
N ASP A 58 -4.94 11.69 -13.83
CA ASP A 58 -6.03 12.27 -14.61
C ASP A 58 -7.06 11.23 -15.07
N GLY A 59 -6.72 9.93 -15.10
CA GLY A 59 -7.59 8.91 -15.70
C GLY A 59 -7.88 9.23 -17.18
N ASP A 60 -8.56 8.33 -17.90
CA ASP A 60 -8.98 8.60 -19.28
C ASP A 60 -10.14 9.61 -19.35
N SER A 61 -10.04 10.76 -18.67
CA SER A 61 -10.99 11.86 -18.85
C SER A 61 -10.40 12.90 -19.79
N ASP A 62 -10.89 12.83 -21.02
CA ASP A 62 -10.85 13.88 -22.02
C ASP A 62 -11.22 15.24 -21.40
N GLY A 63 -10.50 16.28 -21.82
CA GLY A 63 -10.16 17.43 -21.00
C GLY A 63 -11.31 18.20 -20.37
N THR A 64 -11.21 18.42 -19.06
CA THR A 64 -11.86 19.57 -18.40
C THR A 64 -10.95 20.12 -17.31
N ASP A 65 -10.46 21.34 -17.54
CA ASP A 65 -9.77 22.20 -16.58
C ASP A 65 -10.59 22.27 -15.29
N SER A 66 -10.02 21.79 -14.19
CA SER A 66 -10.66 21.75 -12.89
C SER A 66 -9.68 22.27 -11.85
N THR A 67 -9.83 23.55 -11.50
CA THR A 67 -9.24 24.15 -10.30
C THR A 67 -9.83 23.50 -9.06
N VAL A 68 -9.32 22.32 -8.69
CA VAL A 68 -9.65 21.65 -7.43
C VAL A 68 -8.66 22.12 -6.38
N LYS A 69 -9.16 22.71 -5.28
CA LYS A 69 -8.35 22.93 -4.07
C LYS A 69 -7.98 21.57 -3.49
N GLU A 70 -6.85 21.04 -3.91
CA GLU A 70 -6.26 19.81 -3.40
C GLU A 70 -5.68 20.06 -2.01
N GLU A 71 -6.45 19.77 -0.97
CA GLU A 71 -5.86 19.39 0.31
C GLU A 71 -5.32 17.96 0.16
N GLY A 72 -4.19 17.88 -0.54
CA GLY A 72 -3.44 16.65 -0.78
C GLY A 72 -2.39 16.46 0.31
N CYS A 73 -2.30 15.24 0.81
CA CYS A 73 -1.18 14.81 1.65
C CYS A 73 0.13 14.99 0.86
N THR A 74 1.11 15.68 1.43
CA THR A 74 2.37 15.95 0.75
C THR A 74 3.15 14.65 0.54
N ILE A 75 4.07 14.64 -0.43
CA ILE A 75 4.96 13.48 -0.63
C ILE A 75 5.71 13.10 0.66
N VAL A 76 6.05 14.09 1.50
CA VAL A 76 6.75 13.90 2.77
C VAL A 76 5.89 13.15 3.78
N GLU A 77 4.62 13.52 3.91
CA GLU A 77 3.67 12.84 4.79
C GLU A 77 3.45 11.39 4.35
N ILE A 78 3.28 11.14 3.05
CA ILE A 78 3.16 9.77 2.50
C ILE A 78 4.43 8.95 2.78
N MET A 79 5.62 9.56 2.65
CA MET A 79 6.88 8.88 2.95
C MET A 79 7.00 8.55 4.45
N LEU A 80 6.55 9.44 5.34
CA LEU A 80 6.55 9.21 6.78
C LEU A 80 5.57 8.08 7.16
N GLU A 81 4.34 8.11 6.64
CA GLU A 81 3.35 7.03 6.81
C GLU A 81 3.91 5.69 6.36
N ASN A 82 4.51 5.64 5.16
CA ASN A 82 5.10 4.43 4.61
C ASN A 82 6.26 3.92 5.48
N LYS A 83 7.10 4.80 6.05
CA LYS A 83 8.18 4.42 6.97
C LYS A 83 7.65 3.83 8.27
N MET A 84 6.59 4.42 8.84
CA MET A 84 5.92 3.90 10.03
C MET A 84 5.30 2.53 9.76
N LEU A 85 4.62 2.38 8.61
CA LEU A 85 3.96 1.14 8.23
C LEU A 85 4.97 0.01 8.00
N LEU A 86 6.09 0.30 7.32
CA LEU A 86 7.18 -0.67 7.15
C LEU A 86 7.72 -1.14 8.50
N THR A 87 7.99 -0.21 9.42
CA THR A 87 8.46 -0.55 10.78
C THR A 87 7.45 -1.42 11.53
N LYS A 88 6.17 -1.07 11.46
CA LYS A 88 5.08 -1.84 12.10
C LYS A 88 4.97 -3.25 11.53
N ASN A 89 5.03 -3.39 10.21
CA ASN A 89 4.96 -4.69 9.54
C ASN A 89 6.16 -5.59 9.88
N MET A 90 7.36 -5.02 10.03
CA MET A 90 8.52 -5.78 10.49
C MET A 90 8.34 -6.29 11.93
N ARG A 91 7.83 -5.45 12.85
CA ARG A 91 7.56 -5.88 14.24
C ARG A 91 6.55 -7.02 14.30
N LEU A 92 5.44 -6.89 13.56
CA LEU A 92 4.41 -7.92 13.50
C LEU A 92 4.94 -9.25 12.94
N ARG A 93 5.88 -9.22 11.98
CA ARG A 93 6.51 -10.44 11.47
C ARG A 93 7.36 -11.14 12.54
N VAL A 94 8.11 -10.38 13.33
CA VAL A 94 8.90 -10.94 14.43
C VAL A 94 7.98 -11.54 15.49
N GLU A 95 6.97 -10.80 15.93
CA GLU A 95 6.00 -11.25 16.93
C GLU A 95 5.25 -12.51 16.48
N ASN A 96 4.76 -12.54 15.24
CA ASN A 96 4.12 -13.73 14.68
C ASN A 96 5.06 -14.95 14.64
N ASN A 97 6.35 -14.74 14.35
CA ASN A 97 7.33 -15.81 14.35
C ASN A 97 7.61 -16.31 15.78
N GLU A 98 7.70 -15.40 16.77
CA GLU A 98 7.87 -15.77 18.19
C GLU A 98 6.67 -16.58 18.70
N LEU A 99 5.45 -16.15 18.39
CA LEU A 99 4.23 -16.88 18.72
C LEU A 99 4.23 -18.29 18.13
N ASN A 100 4.65 -18.43 16.87
CA ASN A 100 4.78 -19.73 16.22
C ASN A 100 5.84 -20.61 16.92
N ILE A 101 6.99 -20.05 17.30
CA ILE A 101 8.03 -20.77 18.05
C ILE A 101 7.50 -21.27 19.39
N ASP A 102 6.76 -20.44 20.13
CA ASP A 102 6.17 -20.79 21.42
C ASP A 102 5.10 -21.86 21.29
N GLU A 103 4.25 -21.78 20.25
CA GLU A 103 3.28 -22.82 19.92
C GLU A 103 3.97 -24.16 19.64
N MET A 104 5.01 -24.15 18.81
CA MET A 104 5.81 -25.35 18.52
C MET A 104 6.52 -25.91 19.76
N ARG A 105 6.90 -25.07 20.73
CA ARG A 105 7.44 -25.52 22.01
C ARG A 105 6.37 -26.21 22.86
N ARG A 106 5.15 -25.65 22.93
CA ARG A 106 4.01 -26.25 23.65
C ARG A 106 3.61 -27.60 23.04
N ILE A 107 3.54 -27.68 21.71
CA ILE A 107 3.23 -28.93 21.01
C ILE A 107 4.27 -30.01 21.34
N ARG A 108 5.57 -29.68 21.25
CA ARG A 108 6.64 -30.63 21.60
C ARG A 108 6.54 -31.14 23.03
N SER A 109 6.30 -30.26 24.00
CA SER A 109 6.13 -30.66 25.39
C SER A 109 4.95 -31.63 25.59
N ARG A 110 3.83 -31.39 24.90
CA ARG A 110 2.67 -32.30 24.94
C ARG A 110 2.98 -33.66 24.34
N VAL A 111 3.70 -33.71 23.22
CA VAL A 111 4.12 -34.97 22.57
C VAL A 111 5.00 -35.78 23.53
N THR A 112 6.03 -35.16 24.12
CA THR A 112 6.90 -35.84 25.08
C THR A 112 6.14 -36.43 26.27
N SER A 113 5.18 -35.68 26.83
CA SER A 113 4.34 -36.19 27.93
C SER A 113 3.45 -37.38 27.52
N LEU A 114 2.95 -37.39 26.27
CA LEU A 114 2.18 -38.52 25.76
C LEU A 114 3.07 -39.75 25.51
N GLU A 115 4.28 -39.55 24.99
CA GLU A 115 5.26 -40.62 24.78
C GLU A 115 5.65 -41.29 26.10
N GLU A 116 5.82 -40.52 27.18
CA GLU A 116 6.09 -41.06 28.52
C GLU A 116 4.90 -41.88 29.04
N LYS A 117 3.65 -41.42 28.82
CA LYS A 117 2.44 -42.14 29.23
C LYS A 117 2.23 -43.46 28.49
N ILE A 118 2.67 -43.56 27.23
CA ILE A 118 2.53 -44.78 26.42
C ILE A 118 3.54 -45.86 26.83
N LYS A 119 4.66 -45.48 27.46
CA LYS A 119 5.71 -46.42 27.92
C LYS A 119 5.40 -47.09 29.26
N LEU A 120 4.32 -46.68 29.95
CA LEU A 120 3.82 -47.26 31.20
C LEU A 120 2.64 -48.19 30.92
#